data_AF-A0A7M2TEY0-F1
#
_entry.id   AF-A0A7M2TEY0-F1
#
_cell.length_a   1.000
_cell.length_b   1.000
_cell.length_c   1.000
_cell.angle_alpha   90.00
_cell.angle_beta   90.00
_cell.angle_gamma   90.00
#
_symmetry.space_group_name_H-M   'P 1'
#
loop_
_entity.id
_entity.type
_entity.pdbx_description
1 polymer ?
#
loop_
_entity_poly.entity_id
_entity_poly.type
_entity_poly.pdbx_seq_one_letter_code
_entity_poly.pdbx_strand_id
1 'polypeptide(L)'
;MADNVTSLFRSTAAHSPSMAALTRESDGSGPVDFCIPCNPYFPTPAMFDEMAGKLRDIITYYPSGADTITAELCSLLQLPPQCVAMGNGSTELITWIDHLLVRESLAVPVPTFGRWTDQPMETGKRVDMFPLQESSGFALDLAQYAEFIRVRGTRVAVICNPNNPDGGFLHRHAVVQFMDAMADRDLVVVDESFLEFADAEVEPSVVQEAMIRPNVVVLRSLGKNFGLHGIRFGYLVANPALAGRIRSMLPKWNLNSFAEHVVFMLREHGQEYAQSLQQVRRDRLDMAGRLSALPGLTVYPSQGNFLFVRLPVGAEGTVVRDRLLTEHRVLVRECGNKIGSSSRFLRLVVRPQVDVRRLVSGLEQVLYGTRRGAAVPELGTGTSYSSGTAAVDRLVSATNGAGMQGLAAQAVAAAAPVGAVGPGASGPAAAPAAGVDAGMPMPMPMPMPAAAQAFPPQPQPQPQVQVQVQQVPRQVPQQIPQQIPQPGMPAAMPQPGIHQPELLQPGLGQPALPQPALPQPAVARAVPQPTPVPGPTPPGVPARGGLTAAQVRGTTGPGAPVPPGGLSPASATGWPGATSWPNAAGMGQAG
;
A
#
# COMPACT_ATOMS: atom_id res chain seq x y z
N MET A 1 -7.58 32.83 -11.21
CA MET A 1 -7.93 31.39 -11.18
C MET A 1 -6.68 30.52 -11.22
N ALA A 2 -5.82 30.61 -12.24
CA ALA A 2 -4.59 29.80 -12.35
C ALA A 2 -3.72 29.76 -11.08
N ASP A 3 -3.56 30.89 -10.40
CA ASP A 3 -2.77 31.02 -9.16
C ASP A 3 -3.34 30.19 -8.00
N ASN A 4 -4.67 30.04 -7.92
CA ASN A 4 -5.32 29.31 -6.83
C ASN A 4 -5.05 27.80 -6.96
N VAL A 5 -5.23 27.25 -8.17
CA VAL A 5 -5.00 25.83 -8.46
C VAL A 5 -3.53 25.44 -8.23
N THR A 6 -2.58 26.28 -8.63
CA THR A 6 -1.15 26.04 -8.41
C THR A 6 -0.72 26.26 -6.95
N SER A 7 -1.45 27.07 -6.17
CA SER A 7 -1.20 27.24 -4.73
C SER A 7 -1.37 25.94 -3.92
N LEU A 8 -2.24 25.03 -4.37
CA LEU A 8 -2.52 23.74 -3.71
C LEU A 8 -1.27 22.85 -3.59
N PHE A 9 -0.32 22.96 -4.53
CA PHE A 9 0.96 22.24 -4.49
C PHE A 9 1.96 22.83 -3.48
N ARG A 10 1.69 24.02 -2.94
CA ARG A 10 2.51 24.70 -1.94
C ARG A 10 1.96 24.54 -0.52
N SER A 11 0.64 24.35 -0.39
CA SER A 11 -0.08 24.25 0.89
C SER A 11 -0.33 22.83 1.38
N THR A 12 -0.18 21.81 0.52
CA THR A 12 -0.49 20.41 0.86
C THR A 12 0.78 19.59 1.10
N ALA A 13 0.88 18.91 2.25
CA ALA A 13 1.98 17.96 2.54
C ALA A 13 1.90 16.65 1.73
N ALA A 14 0.77 16.40 1.05
CA ALA A 14 0.59 15.25 0.18
C ALA A 14 1.28 15.45 -1.18
N HIS A 15 1.82 14.37 -1.75
CA HIS A 15 2.59 14.38 -3.00
C HIS A 15 1.87 14.96 -4.24
N SER A 16 0.54 15.12 -4.18
CA SER A 16 -0.28 15.83 -5.16
C SER A 16 -1.59 16.27 -4.47
N PRO A 17 -2.19 17.42 -4.84
CA PRO A 17 -3.51 17.78 -4.35
C PRO A 17 -4.57 16.80 -4.88
N SER A 18 -5.64 16.60 -4.13
CA SER A 18 -6.70 15.66 -4.52
C SER A 18 -7.52 16.20 -5.70
N MET A 19 -8.05 15.30 -6.54
CA MET A 19 -8.98 15.66 -7.61
C MET A 19 -10.20 16.42 -7.08
N ALA A 20 -10.68 16.11 -5.88
CA ALA A 20 -11.77 16.84 -5.23
C ALA A 20 -11.37 18.27 -4.74
N ALA A 21 -10.08 18.57 -4.57
CA ALA A 21 -9.61 19.95 -4.40
C ALA A 21 -9.51 20.65 -5.77
N LEU A 22 -8.86 20.01 -6.74
CA LEU A 22 -8.68 20.55 -8.10
C LEU A 22 -10.01 20.88 -8.80
N THR A 23 -11.03 20.03 -8.67
CA THR A 23 -12.36 20.28 -9.23
C THR A 23 -13.07 21.46 -8.55
N ARG A 24 -12.92 21.63 -7.22
CA ARG A 24 -13.53 22.76 -6.48
C ARG A 24 -12.86 24.11 -6.80
N GLU A 25 -11.58 24.11 -7.13
CA GLU A 25 -10.83 25.29 -7.59
C GLU A 25 -10.98 25.54 -9.11
N SER A 26 -11.98 24.93 -9.76
CA SER A 26 -12.23 25.00 -11.20
C SER A 26 -13.70 25.25 -11.51
N ASP A 27 -14.07 25.33 -12.78
CA ASP A 27 -15.45 25.46 -13.28
C ASP A 27 -16.34 24.21 -13.07
N GLY A 28 -16.02 23.35 -12.10
CA GLY A 28 -16.69 22.08 -11.84
C GLY A 28 -16.20 20.91 -12.70
N SER A 29 -15.33 21.13 -13.70
CA SER A 29 -14.71 20.05 -14.48
C SER A 29 -13.25 19.78 -14.07
N GLY A 30 -12.98 18.59 -13.53
CA GLY A 30 -11.63 18.19 -13.13
C GLY A 30 -10.63 18.14 -14.30
N PRO A 31 -9.32 18.32 -14.06
CA PRO A 31 -8.30 18.08 -15.08
C PRO A 31 -8.22 16.60 -15.49
N VAL A 32 -7.58 16.32 -16.63
CA VAL A 32 -7.25 14.95 -17.02
C VAL A 32 -6.09 14.45 -16.14
N ASP A 33 -6.35 13.42 -15.34
CA ASP A 33 -5.41 12.87 -14.35
C ASP A 33 -4.42 11.88 -14.97
N PHE A 34 -3.16 12.30 -15.09
CA PHE A 34 -1.99 11.47 -15.37
C PHE A 34 -1.10 11.25 -14.12
N CYS A 35 -1.55 11.67 -12.93
CA CYS A 35 -0.88 11.47 -11.66
C CYS A 35 -1.15 10.08 -11.06
N ILE A 36 -2.42 9.68 -10.93
CA ILE A 36 -2.82 8.53 -10.10
C ILE A 36 -2.91 7.24 -10.94
N PRO A 37 -2.09 6.18 -10.69
CA PRO A 37 -2.02 5.02 -11.58
C PRO A 37 -3.22 4.07 -11.48
N CYS A 38 -4.28 4.35 -12.24
CA CYS A 38 -5.47 3.53 -12.38
C CYS A 38 -5.44 2.61 -13.62
N ASN A 39 -6.32 1.61 -13.63
CA ASN A 39 -6.84 1.04 -14.87
C ASN A 39 -8.07 1.88 -15.30
N PRO A 40 -8.05 2.57 -16.46
CA PRO A 40 -9.17 3.39 -16.92
C PRO A 40 -10.28 2.59 -17.61
N TYR A 41 -10.13 1.26 -17.74
CA TYR A 41 -11.04 0.37 -18.49
C TYR A 41 -11.73 -0.68 -17.61
N PHE A 42 -11.54 -0.62 -16.29
CA PHE A 42 -12.25 -1.46 -15.33
C PHE A 42 -12.62 -0.63 -14.08
N PRO A 43 -13.81 -0.81 -13.50
CA PRO A 43 -14.97 -1.55 -14.03
C PRO A 43 -15.51 -0.93 -15.33
N THR A 44 -16.37 -1.66 -16.05
CA THR A 44 -17.10 -1.11 -17.19
C THR A 44 -18.27 -0.24 -16.70
N PRO A 45 -18.87 0.62 -17.56
CA PRO A 45 -20.03 1.42 -17.16
C PRO A 45 -21.18 0.59 -16.56
N ALA A 46 -21.49 -0.58 -17.14
CA ALA A 46 -22.53 -1.47 -16.63
C ALA A 46 -22.26 -2.00 -15.21
N MET A 47 -20.99 -2.24 -14.86
CA MET A 47 -20.59 -2.62 -13.50
C MET A 47 -20.72 -1.45 -12.52
N PHE A 48 -20.51 -0.21 -12.97
CA PHE A 48 -20.82 0.99 -12.18
C PHE A 48 -22.33 1.16 -11.98
N ASP A 49 -23.15 0.89 -12.99
CA ASP A 49 -24.61 0.91 -12.88
C ASP A 49 -25.13 -0.18 -11.92
N GLU A 50 -24.52 -1.37 -11.93
CA GLU A 50 -24.81 -2.44 -10.97
C GLU A 50 -24.46 -2.03 -9.52
N MET A 51 -23.26 -1.46 -9.31
CA MET A 51 -22.85 -0.90 -8.02
C MET A 51 -23.78 0.22 -7.55
N ALA A 52 -24.26 1.07 -8.47
CA ALA A 52 -25.22 2.12 -8.16
C ALA A 52 -26.59 1.54 -7.75
N GLY A 53 -27.07 0.51 -8.44
CA GLY A 53 -28.30 -0.21 -8.09
C GLY A 53 -28.23 -0.90 -6.72
N LYS A 54 -27.05 -1.43 -6.35
CA LYS A 54 -26.78 -2.09 -5.05
C LYS A 54 -26.29 -1.12 -3.96
N LEU A 55 -26.12 0.17 -4.26
CA LEU A 55 -25.45 1.15 -3.40
C LEU A 55 -26.03 1.21 -1.98
N ARG A 56 -27.37 1.16 -1.85
CA ARG A 56 -28.05 1.21 -0.55
C ARG A 56 -27.60 0.08 0.37
N ASP A 57 -27.59 -1.14 -0.14
CA ASP A 57 -27.27 -2.33 0.64
C ASP A 57 -25.78 -2.32 1.02
N ILE A 58 -24.91 -1.94 0.06
CA ILE A 58 -23.46 -1.79 0.26
C ILE A 58 -23.14 -0.79 1.38
N ILE A 59 -23.88 0.33 1.51
CA ILE A 59 -23.61 1.34 2.55
C ILE A 59 -24.37 1.10 3.87
N THR A 60 -25.41 0.25 3.91
CA THR A 60 -26.18 -0.01 5.14
C THR A 60 -25.83 -1.32 5.84
N TYR A 61 -25.23 -2.29 5.16
CA TYR A 61 -24.84 -3.56 5.75
C TYR A 61 -23.34 -3.60 6.09
N TYR A 62 -23.03 -4.24 7.21
CA TYR A 62 -21.66 -4.68 7.49
C TYR A 62 -21.25 -5.71 6.42
N PRO A 63 -19.97 -5.70 5.99
CA PRO A 63 -19.44 -6.71 5.10
C PRO A 63 -19.38 -8.09 5.78
N SER A 64 -19.28 -9.12 4.96
CA SER A 64 -18.89 -10.47 5.38
C SER A 64 -17.58 -10.45 6.19
N GLY A 65 -17.37 -11.50 7.00
CA GLY A 65 -16.10 -11.70 7.68
C GLY A 65 -14.92 -11.71 6.71
N ALA A 66 -13.78 -11.16 7.13
CA ALA A 66 -12.58 -11.05 6.30
C ALA A 66 -12.12 -12.42 5.75
N ASP A 67 -12.37 -13.51 6.47
CA ASP A 67 -12.10 -14.87 6.01
C ASP A 67 -12.96 -15.26 4.79
N THR A 68 -14.22 -14.85 4.73
CA THR A 68 -15.12 -15.09 3.57
C THR A 68 -14.62 -14.35 2.33
N ILE A 69 -14.30 -13.06 2.47
CA ILE A 69 -13.83 -12.22 1.36
C ILE A 69 -12.43 -12.69 0.90
N THR A 70 -11.57 -13.10 1.85
CA THR A 70 -10.27 -13.69 1.55
C THR A 70 -10.41 -15.03 0.84
N ALA A 71 -11.32 -15.92 1.29
CA ALA A 71 -11.57 -17.20 0.63
C ALA A 71 -12.07 -17.02 -0.81
N GLU A 72 -12.93 -16.02 -1.06
CA GLU A 72 -13.41 -15.70 -2.41
C GLU A 72 -12.27 -15.23 -3.33
N LEU A 73 -11.49 -14.24 -2.88
CA LEU A 73 -10.32 -13.76 -3.63
C LEU A 73 -9.29 -14.89 -3.86
N CYS A 74 -9.11 -15.76 -2.87
CA CYS A 74 -8.19 -16.91 -2.96
C CYS A 74 -8.68 -17.98 -3.95
N SER A 75 -9.99 -18.18 -4.07
CA SER A 75 -10.60 -19.05 -5.09
C SER A 75 -10.27 -18.55 -6.50
N LEU A 76 -10.47 -17.25 -6.75
CA LEU A 76 -10.15 -16.58 -8.02
C LEU A 76 -8.66 -16.61 -8.36
N LEU A 77 -7.79 -16.43 -7.36
CA LEU A 77 -6.33 -16.40 -7.51
C LEU A 77 -5.65 -17.78 -7.43
N GLN A 78 -6.39 -18.84 -7.15
CA GLN A 78 -5.87 -20.20 -6.88
C GLN A 78 -4.81 -20.22 -5.76
N LEU A 79 -5.05 -19.46 -4.68
CA LEU A 79 -4.19 -19.38 -3.50
C LEU A 79 -4.82 -20.09 -2.29
N PRO A 80 -4.05 -20.65 -1.34
CA PRO A 80 -4.57 -21.12 -0.06
C PRO A 80 -4.89 -19.93 0.86
N PRO A 81 -6.11 -19.78 1.42
CA PRO A 81 -6.50 -18.64 2.24
C PRO A 81 -5.60 -18.39 3.46
N GLN A 82 -5.04 -19.45 4.06
CA GLN A 82 -4.11 -19.34 5.18
C GLN A 82 -2.80 -18.59 4.83
N CYS A 83 -2.44 -18.51 3.55
CA CYS A 83 -1.26 -17.79 3.05
C CYS A 83 -1.53 -16.30 2.75
N VAL A 84 -2.79 -15.84 2.81
CA VAL A 84 -3.18 -14.49 2.36
C VAL A 84 -3.65 -13.63 3.52
N ALA A 85 -3.28 -12.34 3.52
CA ALA A 85 -3.87 -11.34 4.41
C ALA A 85 -4.35 -10.13 3.60
N MET A 86 -5.66 -9.86 3.62
CA MET A 86 -6.28 -8.73 2.93
C MET A 86 -6.39 -7.50 3.85
N GLY A 87 -6.10 -6.31 3.32
CA GLY A 87 -6.15 -5.04 4.06
C GLY A 87 -6.64 -3.86 3.21
N ASN A 88 -6.70 -2.66 3.81
CA ASN A 88 -7.22 -1.42 3.22
C ASN A 88 -6.32 -0.78 2.14
N GLY A 89 -5.87 -1.60 1.20
CA GLY A 89 -4.80 -1.32 0.25
C GLY A 89 -3.43 -1.65 0.83
N SER A 90 -2.45 -1.85 -0.05
CA SER A 90 -1.09 -2.25 0.34
C SER A 90 -0.42 -1.30 1.34
N THR A 91 -0.81 -0.03 1.42
CA THR A 91 -0.32 0.92 2.44
C THR A 91 -0.56 0.45 3.88
N GLU A 92 -1.74 -0.08 4.21
CA GLU A 92 -2.05 -0.60 5.55
C GLU A 92 -1.17 -1.82 5.87
N LEU A 93 -0.94 -2.67 4.86
CA LEU A 93 -0.11 -3.86 4.98
C LEU A 93 1.39 -3.51 5.11
N ILE A 94 1.87 -2.45 4.44
CA ILE A 94 3.23 -1.91 4.62
C ILE A 94 3.42 -1.44 6.07
N THR A 95 2.43 -0.75 6.66
CA THR A 95 2.45 -0.35 8.07
C THR A 95 2.53 -1.56 9.01
N TRP A 96 1.76 -2.62 8.78
CA TRP A 96 1.86 -3.84 9.61
C TRP A 96 3.13 -4.66 9.39
N ILE A 97 3.67 -4.71 8.17
CA ILE A 97 5.00 -5.29 7.89
C ILE A 97 6.08 -4.53 8.66
N ASP A 98 6.04 -3.20 8.65
CA ASP A 98 6.99 -2.37 9.36
C ASP A 98 6.90 -2.48 10.90
N HIS A 99 5.69 -2.58 11.47
CA HIS A 99 5.53 -2.74 12.92
C HIS A 99 5.83 -4.14 13.45
N LEU A 100 5.70 -5.20 12.63
CA LEU A 100 5.79 -6.60 13.10
C LEU A 100 7.01 -7.37 12.58
N LEU A 101 7.49 -7.06 11.38
CA LEU A 101 8.48 -7.86 10.66
C LEU A 101 9.82 -7.13 10.49
N VAL A 102 9.79 -5.80 10.32
CA VAL A 102 11.01 -4.98 10.35
C VAL A 102 11.36 -4.67 11.82
N ARG A 103 12.63 -4.86 12.20
CA ARG A 103 13.12 -4.52 13.56
C ARG A 103 13.97 -3.27 13.57
N GLU A 104 15.16 -3.36 12.99
CA GLU A 104 16.20 -2.33 13.09
C GLU A 104 16.44 -1.59 11.79
N SER A 105 16.38 -2.31 10.67
CA SER A 105 16.91 -1.84 9.39
C SER A 105 16.24 -2.46 8.17
N LEU A 106 16.06 -1.65 7.13
CA LEU A 106 15.43 -2.00 5.85
C LEU A 106 16.25 -1.39 4.70
N ALA A 107 16.54 -2.19 3.69
CA ALA A 107 17.15 -1.75 2.44
C ALA A 107 16.08 -1.57 1.36
N VAL A 108 16.22 -0.53 0.54
CA VAL A 108 15.32 -0.28 -0.60
C VAL A 108 16.05 0.45 -1.73
N PRO A 109 15.80 0.11 -3.02
CA PRO A 109 16.27 0.91 -4.14
C PRO A 109 15.62 2.29 -4.17
N VAL A 110 16.31 3.31 -4.66
CA VAL A 110 15.75 4.65 -4.90
C VAL A 110 16.09 5.13 -6.32
N PRO A 111 15.14 5.72 -7.09
CA PRO A 111 13.81 6.14 -6.67
C PRO A 111 12.80 4.99 -6.59
N THR A 112 11.86 5.09 -5.64
CA THR A 112 10.83 4.07 -5.39
C THR A 112 9.52 4.67 -4.88
N PHE A 113 8.57 3.85 -4.42
CA PHE A 113 7.35 4.27 -3.75
C PHE A 113 7.65 4.72 -2.31
N GLY A 114 7.44 6.01 -2.02
CA GLY A 114 7.86 6.65 -0.76
C GLY A 114 7.47 5.93 0.52
N ARG A 115 6.35 5.19 0.58
CA ARG A 115 6.00 4.46 1.81
C ARG A 115 7.07 3.44 2.25
N TRP A 116 7.93 2.96 1.35
CA TRP A 116 9.07 2.10 1.71
C TRP A 116 10.26 2.84 2.34
N THR A 117 10.36 4.16 2.19
CA THR A 117 11.28 5.01 2.95
C THR A 117 10.61 5.62 4.18
N ASP A 118 9.39 6.14 4.01
CA ASP A 118 8.74 7.04 4.97
C ASP A 118 8.26 6.27 6.21
N GLN A 119 7.62 5.10 6.03
CA GLN A 119 7.11 4.26 7.12
C GLN A 119 8.21 3.81 8.10
N PRO A 120 9.34 3.21 7.68
CA PRO A 120 10.42 2.83 8.59
C PRO A 120 11.12 4.05 9.22
N MET A 121 11.23 5.19 8.53
CA MET A 121 11.80 6.42 9.12
C MET A 121 10.89 7.02 10.20
N GLU A 122 9.58 7.07 9.97
CA GLU A 122 8.56 7.51 10.95
C GLU A 122 8.56 6.65 12.22
N THR A 123 8.94 5.37 12.12
CA THR A 123 9.05 4.45 13.26
C THR A 123 10.48 4.29 13.78
N GLY A 124 11.40 5.17 13.40
CA GLY A 124 12.75 5.27 13.95
C GLY A 124 13.75 4.21 13.48
N LYS A 125 13.47 3.50 12.40
CA LYS A 125 14.33 2.44 11.85
C LYS A 125 15.32 2.98 10.82
N ARG A 126 16.44 2.27 10.64
CA ARG A 126 17.46 2.63 9.63
C ARG A 126 16.97 2.25 8.22
N VAL A 127 16.99 3.20 7.30
CA VAL A 127 16.76 2.94 5.87
C VAL A 127 18.08 3.02 5.11
N ASP A 128 18.53 1.88 4.58
CA ASP A 128 19.73 1.78 3.74
C ASP A 128 19.32 1.90 2.26
N MET A 129 19.43 3.09 1.70
CA MET A 129 18.95 3.41 0.34
C MET A 129 19.99 3.05 -0.73
N PHE A 130 19.61 2.23 -1.72
CA PHE A 130 20.46 1.83 -2.84
C PHE A 130 20.15 2.67 -4.09
N PRO A 131 21.05 3.55 -4.58
CA PRO A 131 20.75 4.48 -5.66
C PRO A 131 20.77 3.80 -7.04
N LEU A 132 19.61 3.76 -7.70
CA LEU A 132 19.46 3.36 -9.11
C LEU A 132 20.01 4.47 -10.02
N GLN A 133 20.80 4.10 -11.02
CA GLN A 133 21.54 5.06 -11.85
C GLN A 133 20.78 5.41 -13.14
N GLU A 134 20.63 6.72 -13.45
CA GLU A 134 20.02 7.19 -14.70
C GLU A 134 20.77 6.64 -15.93
N SER A 135 22.10 6.57 -15.85
CA SER A 135 22.99 6.03 -16.90
C SER A 135 22.73 4.55 -17.21
N SER A 136 22.18 3.79 -16.27
CA SER A 136 21.73 2.40 -16.45
C SER A 136 20.22 2.30 -16.69
N GLY A 137 19.54 3.40 -17.03
CA GLY A 137 18.09 3.44 -17.23
C GLY A 137 17.28 3.16 -15.97
N PHE A 138 17.86 3.40 -14.78
CA PHE A 138 17.34 3.00 -13.46
C PHE A 138 17.22 1.47 -13.25
N ALA A 139 17.89 0.64 -14.07
CA ALA A 139 17.90 -0.81 -13.88
C ALA A 139 18.50 -1.22 -12.52
N LEU A 140 17.84 -2.16 -11.84
CA LEU A 140 18.27 -2.72 -10.55
C LEU A 140 19.16 -3.94 -10.76
N ASP A 141 20.46 -3.78 -10.56
CA ASP A 141 21.39 -4.91 -10.43
C ASP A 141 21.19 -5.59 -9.06
N LEU A 142 20.62 -6.79 -9.09
CA LEU A 142 20.32 -7.58 -7.89
C LEU A 142 21.57 -8.13 -7.18
N ALA A 143 22.69 -8.30 -7.88
CA ALA A 143 23.95 -8.75 -7.28
C ALA A 143 24.63 -7.61 -6.53
N GLN A 144 24.71 -6.42 -7.14
CA GLN A 144 25.19 -5.20 -6.47
C GLN A 144 24.30 -4.81 -5.29
N TYR A 145 22.98 -4.96 -5.42
CA TYR A 145 22.04 -4.69 -4.33
C TYR A 145 22.17 -5.71 -3.19
N ALA A 146 22.32 -7.00 -3.49
CA ALA A 146 22.59 -8.05 -2.50
C ALA A 146 23.90 -7.79 -1.73
N GLU A 147 24.96 -7.36 -2.42
CA GLU A 147 26.23 -7.02 -1.78
C GLU A 147 26.13 -5.75 -0.93
N PHE A 148 25.45 -4.71 -1.40
CA PHE A 148 25.11 -3.54 -0.58
C PHE A 148 24.37 -3.96 0.71
N ILE A 149 23.38 -4.85 0.61
CA ILE A 149 22.66 -5.41 1.77
C ILE A 149 23.59 -6.22 2.70
N ARG A 150 24.63 -6.89 2.18
CA ARG A 150 25.69 -7.54 3.00
C ARG A 150 26.54 -6.50 3.73
N VAL A 151 27.16 -5.57 3.00
CA VAL A 151 28.08 -4.54 3.54
C VAL A 151 27.41 -3.63 4.56
N ARG A 152 26.13 -3.31 4.37
CA ARG A 152 25.33 -2.49 5.30
C ARG A 152 24.79 -3.26 6.51
N GLY A 153 24.94 -4.60 6.55
CA GLY A 153 24.41 -5.45 7.61
C GLY A 153 22.88 -5.40 7.73
N THR A 154 22.17 -5.03 6.66
CA THR A 154 20.73 -4.73 6.70
C THR A 154 19.90 -6.01 6.81
N ARG A 155 18.90 -6.03 7.71
CA ARG A 155 18.15 -7.26 8.02
C ARG A 155 16.89 -7.49 7.17
N VAL A 156 16.32 -6.43 6.60
CA VAL A 156 15.19 -6.52 5.66
C VAL A 156 15.58 -5.97 4.29
N ALA A 157 15.15 -6.62 3.20
CA ALA A 157 15.31 -6.14 1.83
C ALA A 157 13.96 -5.93 1.15
N VAL A 158 13.78 -4.82 0.44
CA VAL A 158 12.58 -4.52 -0.37
C VAL A 158 12.94 -4.48 -1.85
N ILE A 159 12.05 -5.03 -2.68
CA ILE A 159 12.01 -4.84 -4.14
C ILE A 159 10.59 -4.42 -4.51
N CYS A 160 10.43 -3.45 -5.40
CA CYS A 160 9.16 -3.20 -6.10
C CYS A 160 9.30 -3.74 -7.54
N ASN A 161 8.36 -4.56 -8.00
CA ASN A 161 8.42 -5.16 -9.33
C ASN A 161 7.02 -5.25 -9.98
N PRO A 162 6.70 -4.43 -11.00
CA PRO A 162 7.48 -3.32 -11.54
C PRO A 162 7.71 -2.20 -10.51
N ASN A 163 8.86 -1.52 -10.58
CA ASN A 163 9.17 -0.40 -9.69
C ASN A 163 8.40 0.88 -10.07
N ASN A 164 8.31 1.83 -9.15
CA ASN A 164 7.59 3.08 -9.28
C ASN A 164 8.50 4.19 -8.73
N PRO A 165 9.05 5.10 -9.55
CA PRO A 165 8.34 5.75 -10.64
C PRO A 165 8.71 5.28 -12.04
N ASP A 166 9.85 4.60 -12.19
CA ASP A 166 10.54 4.22 -13.44
C ASP A 166 9.73 3.23 -14.28
N GLY A 167 9.13 2.22 -13.63
CA GLY A 167 8.40 1.14 -14.31
C GLY A 167 9.27 -0.08 -14.64
N GLY A 168 10.56 -0.06 -14.24
CA GLY A 168 11.53 -1.12 -14.46
C GLY A 168 11.08 -2.45 -13.86
N PHE A 169 11.55 -3.53 -14.48
CA PHE A 169 11.05 -4.89 -14.24
C PHE A 169 12.19 -5.89 -14.10
N LEU A 170 11.96 -6.87 -13.23
CA LEU A 170 12.85 -8.00 -12.99
C LEU A 170 12.10 -9.29 -13.32
N HIS A 171 12.70 -10.13 -14.17
CA HIS A 171 12.16 -11.46 -14.46
C HIS A 171 12.09 -12.34 -13.20
N ARG A 172 11.05 -13.16 -13.09
CA ARG A 172 10.76 -14.05 -11.96
C ARG A 172 11.99 -14.83 -11.50
N HIS A 173 12.75 -15.40 -12.44
CA HIS A 173 13.93 -16.21 -12.13
C HIS A 173 15.02 -15.43 -11.38
N ALA A 174 15.23 -14.15 -11.72
CA ALA A 174 16.22 -13.30 -11.08
C ALA A 174 15.76 -12.87 -9.67
N VAL A 175 14.46 -12.61 -9.49
CA VAL A 175 13.87 -12.36 -8.16
C VAL A 175 13.96 -13.61 -7.27
N VAL A 176 13.76 -14.81 -7.82
CA VAL A 176 13.97 -16.08 -7.11
C VAL A 176 15.42 -16.24 -6.65
N GLN A 177 16.39 -16.05 -7.55
CA GLN A 177 17.82 -16.11 -7.21
C GLN A 177 18.22 -15.09 -6.13
N PHE A 178 17.62 -13.89 -6.13
CA PHE A 178 17.81 -12.91 -5.06
C PHE A 178 17.21 -13.37 -3.72
N MET A 179 16.01 -13.99 -3.73
CA MET A 179 15.42 -14.56 -2.52
C MET A 179 16.22 -15.76 -1.97
N ASP A 180 16.84 -16.57 -2.84
CA ASP A 180 17.78 -17.62 -2.43
C ASP A 180 19.04 -17.01 -1.79
N ALA A 181 19.63 -16.00 -2.41
CA ALA A 181 20.79 -15.28 -1.86
C ALA A 181 20.49 -14.59 -0.52
N MET A 182 19.27 -14.08 -0.33
CA MET A 182 18.81 -13.39 0.87
C MET A 182 18.11 -14.32 1.90
N ALA A 183 18.27 -15.64 1.78
CA ALA A 183 17.73 -16.59 2.76
C ALA A 183 18.28 -16.38 4.20
N ASP A 184 19.40 -15.66 4.36
CA ASP A 184 19.98 -15.28 5.65
C ASP A 184 19.34 -14.04 6.32
N ARG A 185 18.32 -13.43 5.70
CA ARG A 185 17.69 -12.16 6.13
C ARG A 185 16.40 -12.38 6.92
N ASP A 186 16.06 -11.42 7.79
CA ASP A 186 14.83 -11.46 8.60
C ASP A 186 13.58 -11.41 7.71
N LEU A 187 13.66 -10.66 6.61
CA LEU A 187 12.57 -10.50 5.65
C LEU A 187 13.06 -10.07 4.26
N VAL A 188 12.48 -10.63 3.21
CA VAL A 188 12.49 -10.07 1.85
C VAL A 188 11.05 -9.72 1.48
N VAL A 189 10.83 -8.49 1.01
CA VAL A 189 9.51 -8.04 0.54
C VAL A 189 9.54 -7.73 -0.94
N VAL A 190 8.57 -8.26 -1.68
CA VAL A 190 8.38 -7.97 -3.11
C VAL A 190 7.01 -7.29 -3.30
N ASP A 191 7.02 -6.00 -3.58
CA ASP A 191 5.82 -5.21 -3.88
C ASP A 191 5.47 -5.35 -5.37
N GLU A 192 4.63 -6.34 -5.66
CA GLU A 192 4.10 -6.66 -6.99
C GLU A 192 2.88 -5.80 -7.35
N SER A 193 2.75 -4.63 -6.72
CA SER A 193 1.70 -3.61 -6.85
C SER A 193 1.21 -3.21 -8.26
N PHE A 194 1.94 -3.58 -9.31
CA PHE A 194 1.65 -3.22 -10.71
C PHE A 194 1.84 -4.40 -11.68
N LEU A 195 2.07 -5.62 -11.16
CA LEU A 195 2.50 -6.78 -11.96
C LEU A 195 1.41 -7.28 -12.93
N GLU A 196 0.14 -6.99 -12.67
CA GLU A 196 -0.97 -7.30 -13.59
C GLU A 196 -0.90 -6.51 -14.91
N PHE A 197 -0.12 -5.42 -14.95
CA PHE A 197 0.19 -4.67 -16.16
C PHE A 197 1.43 -5.19 -16.92
N ALA A 198 2.17 -6.17 -16.38
CA ALA A 198 3.35 -6.72 -17.02
C ALA A 198 2.99 -7.67 -18.18
N ASP A 199 3.77 -7.63 -19.25
CA ASP A 199 3.69 -8.47 -20.45
C ASP A 199 5.06 -9.04 -20.89
N ALA A 200 6.15 -8.76 -20.16
CA ALA A 200 7.50 -9.27 -20.44
C ALA A 200 7.66 -10.79 -20.30
N GLU A 201 6.80 -11.45 -19.50
CA GLU A 201 6.74 -12.91 -19.38
C GLU A 201 5.33 -13.36 -18.92
N VAL A 202 5.00 -14.64 -19.12
CA VAL A 202 3.64 -15.18 -18.90
C VAL A 202 3.29 -15.30 -17.42
N GLU A 203 4.23 -15.78 -16.60
CA GLU A 203 4.07 -15.94 -15.15
C GLU A 203 5.15 -15.13 -14.40
N PRO A 204 5.02 -13.80 -14.29
CA PRO A 204 6.04 -12.94 -13.67
C PRO A 204 6.05 -12.97 -12.13
N SER A 205 5.20 -13.79 -11.52
CA SER A 205 4.82 -13.70 -10.10
C SER A 205 5.65 -14.60 -9.18
N VAL A 206 6.09 -14.07 -8.04
CA VAL A 206 6.76 -14.85 -6.97
C VAL A 206 5.83 -15.18 -5.79
N VAL A 207 4.50 -14.99 -5.89
CA VAL A 207 3.55 -15.38 -4.82
C VAL A 207 3.71 -16.84 -4.36
N GLN A 208 3.99 -17.77 -5.30
CA GLN A 208 4.20 -19.18 -5.00
C GLN A 208 5.43 -19.42 -4.11
N GLU A 209 6.50 -18.64 -4.32
CA GLU A 209 7.73 -18.67 -3.51
C GLU A 209 7.47 -18.15 -2.09
N ALA A 210 6.67 -17.08 -1.98
CA ALA A 210 6.33 -16.46 -0.70
C ALA A 210 5.57 -17.41 0.24
N MET A 211 4.77 -18.33 -0.31
CA MET A 211 4.02 -19.32 0.48
C MET A 211 4.90 -20.40 1.12
N ILE A 212 6.05 -20.72 0.52
CA ILE A 212 6.95 -21.77 1.00
C ILE A 212 8.18 -21.24 1.75
N ARG A 213 8.62 -20.00 1.47
CA ARG A 213 9.81 -19.41 2.09
C ARG A 213 9.49 -18.81 3.47
N PRO A 214 10.32 -19.05 4.50
CA PRO A 214 10.02 -18.64 5.88
C PRO A 214 10.08 -17.12 6.09
N ASN A 215 10.80 -16.39 5.23
CA ASN A 215 11.16 -14.98 5.37
C ASN A 215 10.71 -14.11 4.17
N VAL A 216 9.75 -14.55 3.35
CA VAL A 216 9.29 -13.78 2.17
C VAL A 216 7.85 -13.32 2.33
N VAL A 217 7.58 -12.06 1.94
CA VAL A 217 6.24 -11.49 1.79
C VAL A 217 6.11 -10.85 0.41
N VAL A 218 5.02 -11.16 -0.30
CA VAL A 218 4.64 -10.50 -1.55
C VAL A 218 3.44 -9.59 -1.31
N LEU A 219 3.45 -8.37 -1.84
CA LEU A 219 2.37 -7.38 -1.72
C LEU A 219 1.67 -7.13 -3.06
N ARG A 220 0.35 -6.99 -3.02
CA ARG A 220 -0.53 -6.77 -4.19
C ARG A 220 -1.58 -5.71 -3.88
N SER A 221 -1.92 -4.91 -4.89
CA SER A 221 -2.61 -3.62 -4.69
C SER A 221 -3.81 -3.46 -5.63
N LEU A 222 -4.94 -4.03 -5.21
CA LEU A 222 -6.15 -4.20 -6.02
C LEU A 222 -6.84 -2.88 -6.43
N GLY A 223 -6.67 -1.82 -5.63
CA GLY A 223 -7.17 -0.50 -6.01
C GLY A 223 -6.55 0.08 -7.29
N LYS A 224 -5.47 -0.50 -7.84
CA LYS A 224 -4.79 -0.01 -9.07
C LYS A 224 -5.23 -0.78 -10.31
N ASN A 225 -5.10 -2.10 -10.30
CA ASN A 225 -5.46 -2.98 -11.43
C ASN A 225 -6.97 -2.96 -11.71
N PHE A 226 -7.82 -2.72 -10.71
CA PHE A 226 -9.26 -2.48 -10.87
C PHE A 226 -9.65 -1.00 -10.97
N GLY A 227 -8.71 -0.04 -10.98
CA GLY A 227 -9.01 1.40 -11.04
C GLY A 227 -9.69 2.03 -9.81
N LEU A 228 -10.27 1.22 -8.91
CA LEU A 228 -11.10 1.64 -7.78
C LEU A 228 -10.28 2.06 -6.54
N HIS A 229 -9.42 3.07 -6.69
CA HIS A 229 -8.55 3.57 -5.62
C HIS A 229 -9.29 3.96 -4.32
N GLY A 230 -10.53 4.47 -4.44
CA GLY A 230 -11.35 4.94 -3.33
C GLY A 230 -11.86 3.82 -2.41
N ILE A 231 -11.98 2.59 -2.90
CA ILE A 231 -12.51 1.44 -2.13
C ILE A 231 -11.50 0.94 -1.08
N ARG A 232 -10.21 1.28 -1.20
CA ARG A 232 -9.15 0.90 -0.25
C ARG A 232 -9.05 -0.62 -0.06
N PHE A 233 -8.44 -1.34 -1.01
CA PHE A 233 -8.26 -2.79 -0.89
C PHE A 233 -7.00 -3.30 -1.58
N GLY A 234 -6.45 -4.39 -1.04
CA GLY A 234 -5.21 -5.05 -1.44
C GLY A 234 -4.91 -6.24 -0.53
N TYR A 235 -3.85 -6.99 -0.83
CA TYR A 235 -3.49 -8.17 -0.07
C TYR A 235 -1.98 -8.40 -0.03
N LEU A 236 -1.52 -9.26 0.87
CA LEU A 236 -0.22 -9.88 0.80
C LEU A 236 -0.34 -11.40 0.71
N VAL A 237 0.69 -12.04 0.16
CA VAL A 237 0.89 -13.49 0.16
C VAL A 237 2.19 -13.80 0.89
N ALA A 238 2.16 -14.75 1.82
CA ALA A 238 3.31 -15.25 2.54
C ALA A 238 3.03 -16.67 3.06
N ASN A 239 4.02 -17.32 3.68
CA ASN A 239 3.77 -18.57 4.39
C ASN A 239 2.70 -18.38 5.50
N PRO A 240 2.00 -19.46 5.92
CA PRO A 240 0.86 -19.33 6.84
C PRO A 240 1.19 -18.66 8.19
N ALA A 241 2.44 -18.75 8.66
CA ALA A 241 2.87 -18.11 9.90
C ALA A 241 3.07 -16.59 9.72
N LEU A 242 3.75 -16.14 8.67
CA LEU A 242 3.90 -14.71 8.37
C LEU A 242 2.56 -14.06 8.04
N ALA A 243 1.75 -14.68 7.17
CA ALA A 243 0.42 -14.19 6.84
C ALA A 243 -0.49 -14.16 8.08
N GLY A 244 -0.42 -15.18 8.93
CA GLY A 244 -1.13 -15.24 10.21
C GLY A 244 -0.75 -14.11 11.17
N ARG A 245 0.54 -13.77 11.30
CA ARG A 245 1.02 -12.66 12.15
C ARG A 245 0.47 -11.30 11.70
N ILE A 246 0.32 -11.07 10.39
CA ILE A 246 -0.32 -9.85 9.88
C ILE A 246 -1.83 -9.92 10.15
N ARG A 247 -2.51 -11.02 9.81
CA ARG A 247 -3.96 -11.19 10.07
C ARG A 247 -4.35 -10.95 11.52
N SER A 248 -3.53 -11.38 12.49
CA SER A 248 -3.81 -11.17 13.92
C SER A 248 -3.79 -9.71 14.39
N MET A 249 -3.26 -8.78 13.59
CA MET A 249 -3.23 -7.34 13.91
C MET A 249 -4.23 -6.51 13.10
N LEU A 250 -4.85 -7.09 12.07
CA LEU A 250 -5.88 -6.39 11.29
C LEU A 250 -7.16 -6.22 12.13
N PRO A 251 -7.82 -5.05 12.09
CA PRO A 251 -9.10 -4.85 12.76
C PRO A 251 -10.16 -5.86 12.33
N LYS A 252 -11.09 -6.21 13.23
CA LYS A 252 -12.34 -6.85 12.80
C LYS A 252 -13.08 -5.89 11.88
N TRP A 253 -13.65 -6.42 10.79
CA TRP A 253 -14.27 -5.62 9.71
C TRP A 253 -13.32 -4.57 9.12
N ASN A 254 -12.03 -4.91 8.94
CA ASN A 254 -11.08 -4.02 8.26
C ASN A 254 -11.46 -3.81 6.79
N LEU A 255 -11.83 -4.88 6.08
CA LEU A 255 -12.39 -4.79 4.74
C LEU A 255 -13.79 -4.19 4.80
N ASN A 256 -14.14 -3.43 3.76
CA ASN A 256 -15.42 -2.73 3.61
C ASN A 256 -16.30 -3.38 2.54
N SER A 257 -17.60 -3.09 2.58
CA SER A 257 -18.62 -3.71 1.73
C SER A 257 -18.43 -3.45 0.22
N PHE A 258 -17.79 -2.34 -0.16
CA PHE A 258 -17.40 -2.11 -1.56
C PHE A 258 -16.27 -3.05 -2.01
N ALA A 259 -15.30 -3.34 -1.14
CA ALA A 259 -14.22 -4.29 -1.43
C ALA A 259 -14.74 -5.72 -1.56
N GLU A 260 -15.68 -6.12 -0.70
CA GLU A 260 -16.40 -7.39 -0.84
C GLU A 260 -17.14 -7.48 -2.18
N HIS A 261 -17.97 -6.48 -2.49
CA HIS A 261 -18.78 -6.49 -3.70
C HIS A 261 -17.92 -6.60 -4.98
N VAL A 262 -16.81 -5.87 -5.06
CA VAL A 262 -15.87 -5.98 -6.19
C VAL A 262 -15.18 -7.35 -6.24
N VAL A 263 -14.77 -7.92 -5.10
CA VAL A 263 -14.18 -9.27 -5.08
C VAL A 263 -15.17 -10.32 -5.61
N PHE A 264 -16.45 -10.21 -5.25
CA PHE A 264 -17.48 -11.16 -5.69
C PHE A 264 -17.84 -10.98 -7.18
N MET A 265 -17.88 -9.73 -7.68
CA MET A 265 -18.12 -9.37 -9.08
C MET A 265 -17.12 -10.00 -10.07
N LEU A 266 -15.88 -10.25 -9.64
CA LEU A 266 -14.82 -10.81 -10.50
C LEU A 266 -15.09 -12.24 -11.01
N ARG A 267 -15.98 -13.00 -10.36
CA ARG A 267 -16.41 -14.31 -10.88
C ARG A 267 -17.16 -14.21 -12.20
N GLU A 268 -17.96 -13.16 -12.35
CA GLU A 268 -18.84 -12.95 -13.51
C GLU A 268 -18.11 -12.13 -14.59
N HIS A 269 -17.18 -11.27 -14.19
CA HIS A 269 -16.52 -10.28 -15.06
C HIS A 269 -14.99 -10.44 -15.23
N GLY A 270 -14.48 -11.65 -15.00
CA GLY A 270 -13.06 -11.96 -15.17
C GLY A 270 -12.54 -11.78 -16.61
N GLN A 271 -13.41 -11.90 -17.61
CA GLN A 271 -13.04 -11.72 -19.03
C GLN A 271 -12.81 -10.25 -19.36
N GLU A 272 -13.70 -9.36 -18.95
CA GLU A 272 -13.59 -7.91 -19.12
C GLU A 272 -12.40 -7.36 -18.32
N TYR A 273 -12.15 -7.89 -17.12
CA TYR A 273 -10.94 -7.58 -16.37
C TYR A 273 -9.67 -7.93 -17.17
N ALA A 274 -9.57 -9.16 -17.71
CA ALA A 274 -8.42 -9.55 -18.53
C ALA A 274 -8.27 -8.68 -19.80
N GLN A 275 -9.37 -8.34 -20.48
CA GLN A 275 -9.38 -7.44 -21.64
C GLN A 275 -8.94 -6.01 -21.27
N SER A 276 -9.33 -5.51 -20.10
CA SER A 276 -8.94 -4.18 -19.62
C SER A 276 -7.42 -4.07 -19.43
N LEU A 277 -6.78 -5.10 -18.86
CA LEU A 277 -5.32 -5.18 -18.71
C LEU A 277 -4.62 -5.24 -20.08
N GLN A 278 -5.15 -6.02 -21.03
CA GLN A 278 -4.64 -6.06 -22.41
C GLN A 278 -4.74 -4.69 -23.09
N GLN A 279 -5.81 -3.94 -22.86
CA GLN A 279 -5.95 -2.58 -23.40
C GLN A 279 -4.93 -1.61 -22.79
N VAL A 280 -4.72 -1.62 -21.46
CA VAL A 280 -3.68 -0.80 -20.81
C VAL A 280 -2.28 -1.12 -21.34
N ARG A 281 -1.97 -2.40 -21.56
CA ARG A 281 -0.68 -2.83 -22.16
C ARG A 281 -0.49 -2.28 -23.57
N ARG A 282 -1.53 -2.32 -24.42
CA ARG A 282 -1.49 -1.71 -25.77
C ARG A 282 -1.31 -0.20 -25.72
N ASP A 283 -2.08 0.49 -24.88
CA ASP A 283 -2.02 1.95 -24.78
C ASP A 283 -0.71 2.44 -24.16
N ARG A 284 -0.05 1.65 -23.31
CA ARG A 284 1.31 1.93 -22.83
C ARG A 284 2.30 2.06 -23.99
N LEU A 285 2.24 1.15 -24.96
CA LEU A 285 3.14 1.12 -26.11
C LEU A 285 2.85 2.29 -27.08
N ASP A 286 1.58 2.55 -27.37
CA ASP A 286 1.15 3.71 -28.17
C ASP A 286 1.57 5.05 -27.52
N MET A 287 1.32 5.20 -26.22
CA MET A 287 1.71 6.39 -25.46
C MET A 287 3.25 6.55 -25.40
N ALA A 288 4.00 5.48 -25.20
CA ALA A 288 5.46 5.52 -25.21
C ALA A 288 6.02 5.95 -26.57
N GLY A 289 5.48 5.41 -27.68
CA GLY A 289 5.84 5.82 -29.04
C GLY A 289 5.55 7.31 -29.30
N ARG A 290 4.36 7.79 -28.92
CA ARG A 290 3.97 9.21 -29.08
C ARG A 290 4.85 10.17 -28.27
N LEU A 291 5.18 9.82 -27.03
CA LEU A 291 6.04 10.63 -26.18
C LEU A 291 7.50 10.62 -26.67
N SER A 292 7.99 9.48 -27.17
CA SER A 292 9.35 9.35 -27.69
C SER A 292 9.60 10.15 -28.98
N ALA A 293 8.53 10.59 -29.66
CA ALA A 293 8.60 11.48 -30.82
C ALA A 293 8.81 12.97 -30.45
N LEU A 294 8.77 13.34 -29.17
CA LEU A 294 8.91 14.72 -28.71
C LEU A 294 10.40 15.10 -28.51
N PRO A 295 10.94 16.14 -29.19
CA PRO A 295 12.37 16.46 -29.17
C PRO A 295 12.98 16.62 -27.78
N GLY A 296 14.04 15.85 -27.50
CA GLY A 296 14.78 15.89 -26.23
C GLY A 296 14.06 15.21 -25.04
N LEU A 297 12.84 14.71 -25.23
CA LEU A 297 12.14 13.91 -24.23
C LEU A 297 12.72 12.49 -24.20
N THR A 298 12.93 11.91 -23.02
CA THR A 298 13.43 10.54 -22.87
C THR A 298 12.42 9.72 -22.09
N VAL A 299 11.87 8.68 -22.71
CA VAL A 299 10.89 7.76 -22.10
C VAL A 299 11.60 6.48 -21.69
N TYR A 300 11.43 6.05 -20.44
CA TYR A 300 12.02 4.81 -19.94
C TYR A 300 11.06 3.62 -20.19
N PRO A 301 11.57 2.41 -20.51
CA PRO A 301 10.76 1.20 -20.61
C PRO A 301 10.01 0.91 -19.30
N SER A 302 8.77 0.45 -19.40
CA SER A 302 7.92 0.19 -18.23
C SER A 302 7.07 -1.06 -18.41
N GLN A 303 6.87 -1.77 -17.29
CA GLN A 303 5.92 -2.86 -17.14
C GLN A 303 4.74 -2.50 -16.22
N GLY A 304 4.70 -1.29 -15.65
CA GLY A 304 3.55 -0.76 -14.92
C GLY A 304 2.52 -0.07 -15.83
N ASN A 305 1.45 0.49 -15.26
CA ASN A 305 0.44 1.31 -15.96
C ASN A 305 0.84 2.80 -16.02
N PHE A 306 2.14 3.09 -16.17
CA PHE A 306 2.68 4.44 -16.25
C PHE A 306 4.03 4.40 -16.97
N LEU A 307 4.46 5.56 -17.48
CA LEU A 307 5.77 5.78 -18.08
C LEU A 307 6.54 6.79 -17.24
N PHE A 308 7.82 6.53 -17.00
CA PHE A 308 8.73 7.52 -16.47
C PHE A 308 9.39 8.27 -17.62
N VAL A 309 9.49 9.59 -17.47
CA VAL A 309 9.86 10.48 -18.56
C VAL A 309 10.78 11.56 -18.04
N ARG A 310 11.96 11.69 -18.64
CA ARG A 310 12.87 12.80 -18.40
C ARG A 310 12.67 13.88 -19.45
N LEU A 311 12.46 15.10 -18.97
CA LEU A 311 12.30 16.31 -19.75
C LEU A 311 13.60 16.73 -20.48
N PRO A 312 13.49 17.56 -21.53
CA PRO A 312 14.63 18.19 -22.18
C PRO A 312 15.50 19.00 -21.21
N VAL A 313 16.74 19.29 -21.61
CA VAL A 313 17.63 20.20 -20.86
C VAL A 313 16.99 21.59 -20.78
N GLY A 314 16.99 22.18 -19.57
CA GLY A 314 16.37 23.48 -19.29
C GLY A 314 14.87 23.45 -18.95
N ALA A 315 14.21 22.29 -19.03
CA ALA A 315 12.79 22.16 -18.68
C ALA A 315 12.57 21.62 -17.26
N GLU A 316 12.04 22.47 -16.38
CA GLU A 316 11.70 22.14 -14.99
C GLU A 316 10.31 21.49 -14.86
N GLY A 317 10.23 20.31 -14.24
CA GLY A 317 9.00 19.52 -14.15
C GLY A 317 7.88 20.16 -13.34
N THR A 318 8.20 21.03 -12.38
CA THR A 318 7.20 21.85 -11.66
C THR A 318 6.55 22.88 -12.57
N VAL A 319 7.34 23.58 -13.39
CA VAL A 319 6.86 24.55 -14.39
C VAL A 319 6.06 23.84 -15.48
N VAL A 320 6.56 22.69 -15.98
CA VAL A 320 5.84 21.89 -16.99
C VAL A 320 4.51 21.38 -16.44
N ARG A 321 4.46 20.89 -15.19
CA ARG A 321 3.23 20.50 -14.50
C ARG A 321 2.25 21.65 -14.38
N ASP A 322 2.69 22.80 -13.88
CA ASP A 322 1.81 23.93 -13.59
C ASP A 322 1.26 24.58 -14.87
N ARG A 323 2.04 24.60 -15.95
CA ARG A 323 1.57 25.02 -17.29
C ARG A 323 0.64 23.99 -17.92
N LEU A 324 0.94 22.69 -17.89
CA LEU A 324 0.01 21.65 -18.35
C LEU A 324 -1.35 21.71 -17.63
N LEU A 325 -1.34 22.01 -16.33
CA LEU A 325 -2.55 22.10 -15.52
C LEU A 325 -3.35 23.38 -15.80
N THR A 326 -2.69 24.54 -16.00
CA THR A 326 -3.39 25.82 -16.21
C THR A 326 -3.75 26.10 -17.67
N GLU A 327 -2.86 25.77 -18.62
CA GLU A 327 -3.06 26.02 -20.07
C GLU A 327 -3.83 24.89 -20.75
N HIS A 328 -3.67 23.64 -20.30
CA HIS A 328 -4.24 22.46 -20.97
C HIS A 328 -5.21 21.62 -20.10
N ARG A 329 -5.31 21.88 -18.79
CA ARG A 329 -6.05 21.08 -17.80
C ARG A 329 -5.61 19.61 -17.77
N VAL A 330 -4.31 19.38 -17.83
CA VAL A 330 -3.67 18.06 -17.72
C VAL A 330 -2.83 18.03 -16.45
N LEU A 331 -3.13 17.10 -15.54
CA LEU A 331 -2.43 16.95 -14.26
C LEU A 331 -1.37 15.84 -14.37
N VAL A 332 -0.09 16.17 -14.18
CA VAL A 332 1.04 15.21 -14.29
C VAL A 332 1.84 15.08 -13.00
N ARG A 333 2.37 13.88 -12.70
CA ARG A 333 3.19 13.67 -11.50
C ARG A 333 4.65 14.01 -11.81
N GLU A 334 5.00 15.28 -11.61
CA GLU A 334 6.37 15.72 -11.33
C GLU A 334 7.02 14.80 -10.26
N CYS A 335 8.32 14.52 -10.34
CA CYS A 335 9.00 13.50 -9.51
C CYS A 335 10.29 13.97 -8.81
N GLY A 336 10.66 15.25 -8.85
CA GLY A 336 11.85 15.78 -8.18
C GLY A 336 11.78 15.78 -6.64
N ASN A 337 10.59 15.61 -6.06
CA ASN A 337 10.44 15.33 -4.62
C ASN A 337 10.50 13.83 -4.27
N LYS A 338 10.90 12.94 -5.19
CA LYS A 338 11.30 11.57 -4.86
C LYS A 338 12.82 11.53 -4.61
N ILE A 339 13.22 10.87 -3.52
CA ILE A 339 14.61 10.50 -3.26
C ILE A 339 15.11 9.66 -4.46
N GLY A 340 16.31 9.96 -4.98
CA GLY A 340 16.87 9.30 -6.18
C GLY A 340 16.36 9.84 -7.52
N SER A 341 15.63 10.96 -7.55
CA SER A 341 15.11 11.61 -8.75
C SER A 341 15.43 13.12 -8.74
N SER A 342 15.26 13.80 -9.87
CA SER A 342 15.38 15.28 -9.98
C SER A 342 14.15 15.93 -10.60
N SER A 343 14.09 17.26 -10.60
CA SER A 343 12.97 18.05 -11.12
C SER A 343 12.73 17.85 -12.63
N ARG A 344 13.70 17.34 -13.39
CA ARG A 344 13.53 17.00 -14.81
C ARG A 344 12.65 15.77 -15.06
N PHE A 345 12.16 15.08 -14.02
CA PHE A 345 11.41 13.83 -14.19
C PHE A 345 9.91 13.99 -13.94
N LEU A 346 9.12 13.39 -14.85
CA LEU A 346 7.68 13.19 -14.71
C LEU A 346 7.38 11.68 -14.71
N ARG A 347 6.33 11.26 -14.00
CA ARG A 347 5.64 9.98 -14.19
C ARG A 347 4.27 10.25 -14.77
N LEU A 348 3.96 9.62 -15.90
CA LEU A 348 2.75 9.84 -16.68
C LEU A 348 1.96 8.53 -16.76
N VAL A 349 0.78 8.48 -16.15
CA VAL A 349 -0.09 7.29 -16.12
C VAL A 349 -0.64 6.96 -17.51
N VAL A 350 -0.81 5.67 -17.82
CA VAL A 350 -1.40 5.25 -19.09
C VAL A 350 -2.89 5.57 -19.11
N ARG A 351 -3.34 6.25 -20.16
CA ARG A 351 -4.70 6.79 -20.30
C ARG A 351 -5.24 6.51 -21.71
N PRO A 352 -6.56 6.62 -21.95
CA PRO A 352 -7.14 6.46 -23.28
C PRO A 352 -6.57 7.44 -24.31
N GLN A 353 -6.58 7.06 -25.59
CA GLN A 353 -5.95 7.82 -26.68
C GLN A 353 -6.48 9.26 -26.86
N VAL A 354 -7.67 9.61 -26.34
CA VAL A 354 -8.16 10.99 -26.29
C VAL A 354 -7.39 11.84 -25.27
N ASP A 355 -7.15 11.30 -24.08
CA ASP A 355 -6.35 11.92 -23.02
C ASP A 355 -4.87 12.01 -23.45
N VAL A 356 -4.32 10.95 -24.04
CA VAL A 356 -2.92 10.93 -24.50
C VAL A 356 -2.66 11.96 -25.59
N ARG A 357 -3.60 12.16 -26.54
CA ARG A 357 -3.50 13.24 -27.54
C ARG A 357 -3.51 14.63 -26.89
N ARG A 358 -4.32 14.83 -25.85
CA ARG A 358 -4.35 16.09 -25.06
C ARG A 358 -3.02 16.33 -24.33
N LEU A 359 -2.47 15.31 -23.68
CA LEU A 359 -1.16 15.36 -23.02
C LEU A 359 -0.05 15.71 -24.01
N VAL A 360 0.04 15.01 -25.15
CA VAL A 360 1.09 15.20 -26.15
C VAL A 360 1.02 16.60 -26.75
N SER A 361 -0.18 17.06 -27.15
CA SER A 361 -0.36 18.41 -27.68
C SER A 361 -0.07 19.50 -26.65
N GLY A 362 -0.34 19.25 -25.37
CA GLY A 362 0.05 20.13 -24.27
C GLY A 362 1.56 20.16 -24.04
N LEU A 363 2.23 19.00 -24.07
CA LEU A 363 3.69 18.91 -23.95
C LEU A 363 4.39 19.62 -25.11
N GLU A 364 3.89 19.50 -26.35
CA GLU A 364 4.42 20.25 -27.49
C GLU A 364 4.39 21.78 -27.25
N GLN A 365 3.23 22.29 -26.82
CA GLN A 365 3.03 23.73 -26.59
C GLN A 365 3.77 24.25 -25.35
N VAL A 366 3.88 23.43 -24.30
CA VAL A 366 4.59 23.80 -23.07
C VAL A 366 6.12 23.78 -23.27
N LEU A 367 6.67 22.77 -23.97
CA LEU A 367 8.11 22.61 -24.14
C LEU A 367 8.70 23.39 -25.31
N TYR A 368 7.96 23.58 -26.42
CA TYR A 368 8.49 24.17 -27.66
C TYR A 368 7.70 25.41 -28.13
N GLY A 369 6.57 25.72 -27.49
CA GLY A 369 5.67 26.80 -27.91
C GLY A 369 5.01 26.54 -29.26
N THR A 370 4.40 27.58 -29.84
CA THR A 370 3.77 27.52 -31.17
C THR A 370 4.76 27.52 -32.34
N ARG A 371 6.08 27.45 -32.09
CA ARG A 371 7.14 27.51 -33.10
C ARG A 371 7.83 26.15 -33.28
N ARG A 372 7.20 25.23 -34.02
CA ARG A 372 7.92 24.10 -34.65
C ARG A 372 8.99 24.66 -35.61
N GLY A 373 10.24 24.75 -35.14
CA GLY A 373 11.39 25.23 -35.93
C GLY A 373 12.28 26.29 -35.29
N ALA A 374 12.00 26.76 -34.07
CA ALA A 374 12.92 27.61 -33.31
C ALA A 374 13.84 26.77 -32.41
N ALA A 375 15.10 27.16 -32.27
CA ALA A 375 16.00 26.58 -31.27
C ALA A 375 15.53 26.90 -29.84
N VAL A 376 15.94 26.07 -28.87
CA VAL A 376 15.61 26.25 -27.45
C VAL A 376 16.03 27.65 -26.99
N PRO A 377 15.14 28.46 -26.40
CA PRO A 377 15.50 29.78 -25.89
C PRO A 377 16.50 29.68 -24.74
N GLU A 378 17.57 30.47 -24.79
CA GLU A 378 18.40 30.69 -23.59
C GLU A 378 17.63 31.45 -22.50
N LEU A 379 18.09 31.31 -21.27
CA LEU A 379 17.44 31.83 -20.07
C LEU A 379 17.31 33.37 -20.10
N GLY A 380 16.06 33.84 -20.09
CA GLY A 380 15.76 35.21 -19.66
C GLY A 380 16.14 35.40 -18.19
N THR A 381 17.18 36.18 -17.92
CA THR A 381 17.70 36.42 -16.57
C THR A 381 16.73 37.25 -15.73
N GLY A 382 15.77 36.61 -15.06
CA GLY A 382 14.71 37.37 -14.39
C GLY A 382 13.65 36.62 -13.56
N THR A 383 14.03 35.72 -12.65
CA THR A 383 13.25 35.46 -11.41
C THR A 383 14.02 34.54 -10.45
N SER A 384 14.17 34.93 -9.18
CA SER A 384 14.87 34.12 -8.17
C SER A 384 13.90 33.18 -7.45
N TYR A 385 13.61 32.02 -8.05
CA TYR A 385 12.93 30.90 -7.38
C TYR A 385 13.96 29.86 -6.93
N SER A 386 14.60 30.11 -5.78
CA SER A 386 15.58 29.21 -5.18
C SER A 386 14.91 28.02 -4.48
N SER A 387 14.51 26.99 -5.23
CA SER A 387 14.36 25.64 -4.65
C SER A 387 15.75 25.04 -4.42
N GLY A 388 15.95 24.36 -3.29
CA GLY A 388 17.27 23.83 -2.87
C GLY A 388 17.87 22.72 -3.77
N THR A 389 17.17 22.32 -4.84
CA THR A 389 17.58 21.28 -5.79
C THR A 389 18.75 21.67 -6.68
N ALA A 390 18.95 22.96 -6.99
CA ALA A 390 20.02 23.43 -7.90
C ALA A 390 21.47 23.21 -7.39
N ALA A 391 21.64 22.70 -6.17
CA ALA A 391 22.89 22.13 -5.67
C ALA A 391 23.00 20.61 -5.94
N VAL A 392 21.89 19.89 -5.80
CA VAL A 392 21.77 18.44 -6.07
C VAL A 392 21.97 18.15 -7.56
N ASP A 393 21.37 18.94 -8.47
CA ASP A 393 21.52 18.74 -9.92
C ASP A 393 22.98 18.84 -10.37
N ARG A 394 23.78 19.73 -9.76
CA ARG A 394 25.23 19.81 -9.99
C ARG A 394 25.98 18.63 -9.37
N LEU A 395 25.59 18.16 -8.18
CA LEU A 395 26.22 17.03 -7.52
C LEU A 395 26.01 15.71 -8.30
N VAL A 396 24.77 15.42 -8.69
CA VAL A 396 24.39 14.25 -9.49
C VAL A 396 25.05 14.28 -10.87
N SER A 397 25.11 15.44 -11.52
CA SER A 397 25.81 15.59 -12.81
C SER A 397 27.32 15.33 -12.70
N ALA A 398 27.94 15.62 -11.55
CA ALA A 398 29.38 15.43 -11.34
C ALA A 398 29.77 13.98 -11.02
N THR A 399 28.89 13.19 -10.40
CA THR A 399 29.17 11.78 -10.04
C THR A 399 28.98 10.80 -11.19
N ASN A 400 28.26 11.18 -12.25
CA ASN A 400 27.89 10.28 -13.36
C ASN A 400 29.04 9.96 -14.36
N GLY A 401 30.32 10.13 -13.98
CA GLY A 401 31.42 10.17 -14.96
C GLY A 401 32.83 9.83 -14.51
N ALA A 402 33.06 9.17 -13.37
CA ALA A 402 34.38 8.63 -13.02
C ALA A 402 34.31 7.41 -12.08
N GLY A 403 35.02 6.33 -12.43
CA GLY A 403 35.17 5.17 -11.55
C GLY A 403 36.24 5.42 -10.48
N MET A 404 35.85 5.40 -9.20
CA MET A 404 36.76 5.60 -8.06
C MET A 404 37.55 4.33 -7.72
N GLN A 405 38.63 4.09 -8.46
CA GLN A 405 39.78 3.34 -7.94
C GLN A 405 40.81 4.30 -7.33
N GLY A 406 41.28 3.99 -6.12
CA GLY A 406 42.58 4.45 -5.62
C GLY A 406 42.71 5.93 -5.22
N LEU A 407 42.33 6.25 -3.98
CA LEU A 407 42.97 7.33 -3.22
C LEU A 407 43.54 6.77 -1.90
N ALA A 408 44.73 6.18 -2.03
CA ALA A 408 45.61 5.85 -0.91
C ALA A 408 47.01 6.37 -1.22
N ALA A 409 47.74 6.80 -0.18
CA ALA A 409 49.13 7.26 -0.22
C ALA A 409 49.45 8.52 -1.07
N GLN A 410 49.27 9.69 -0.47
CA GLN A 410 50.37 10.66 -0.35
C GLN A 410 50.45 11.18 1.08
N ALA A 411 51.66 11.35 1.60
CA ALA A 411 51.93 11.72 2.98
C ALA A 411 53.31 12.41 3.13
N VAL A 412 53.54 13.02 4.29
CA VAL A 412 54.83 13.55 4.80
C VAL A 412 55.33 14.88 4.22
N ALA A 413 54.97 15.99 4.87
CA ALA A 413 55.78 17.19 5.18
C ALA A 413 54.92 18.21 5.97
N ALA A 414 55.37 18.93 7.00
CA ALA A 414 56.57 18.81 7.83
C ALA A 414 56.34 19.40 9.25
N ALA A 415 57.04 18.83 10.24
CA ALA A 415 57.77 19.43 11.38
C ALA A 415 57.30 20.70 12.15
N ALA A 416 57.63 20.71 13.46
CA ALA A 416 57.40 21.78 14.48
C ALA A 416 58.78 22.38 14.94
N PRO A 417 59.03 22.99 16.15
CA PRO A 417 58.22 23.25 17.36
C PRO A 417 58.51 24.63 18.10
N VAL A 418 58.43 24.65 19.46
CA VAL A 418 58.84 25.66 20.49
C VAL A 418 57.71 26.52 21.09
N GLY A 419 57.53 26.67 22.44
CA GLY A 419 58.12 25.92 23.59
C GLY A 419 57.99 26.59 24.99
N ALA A 420 57.66 25.80 26.03
CA ALA A 420 57.73 26.06 27.51
C ALA A 420 56.77 27.13 28.12
N VAL A 421 56.47 27.22 29.43
CA VAL A 421 57.00 26.61 30.69
C VAL A 421 55.85 26.25 31.69
N GLY A 422 56.04 25.29 32.63
CA GLY A 422 55.15 25.01 33.80
C GLY A 422 55.74 25.55 35.14
N PRO A 423 55.54 24.94 36.35
CA PRO A 423 54.72 23.77 36.78
C PRO A 423 53.74 24.13 37.96
N GLY A 424 53.06 23.26 38.74
CA GLY A 424 52.87 21.80 38.82
C GLY A 424 52.14 21.34 40.12
N ALA A 425 51.90 20.02 40.28
CA ALA A 425 51.43 19.27 41.50
C ALA A 425 50.06 19.65 42.14
N SER A 426 49.26 18.77 42.78
CA SER A 426 49.18 17.29 42.88
C SER A 426 47.81 16.87 43.47
N GLY A 427 47.32 15.63 43.23
CA GLY A 427 46.14 15.04 43.94
C GLY A 427 46.54 14.15 45.14
N PRO A 428 45.72 13.17 45.61
CA PRO A 428 44.31 12.87 45.28
C PRO A 428 43.41 12.41 46.48
N ALA A 429 42.16 12.00 46.18
CA ALA A 429 41.37 10.89 46.80
C ALA A 429 40.49 11.04 48.09
N ALA A 430 39.41 10.23 48.08
CA ALA A 430 38.67 9.58 49.19
C ALA A 430 37.61 10.34 50.04
N ALA A 431 36.70 9.55 50.65
CA ALA A 431 35.57 9.93 51.53
C ALA A 431 35.81 9.48 53.01
N PRO A 432 34.94 9.80 54.00
CA PRO A 432 33.84 8.88 54.36
C PRO A 432 32.55 9.58 54.89
N ALA A 433 31.81 9.01 55.86
CA ALA A 433 30.39 9.30 56.17
C ALA A 433 29.98 9.23 57.69
N ALA A 434 28.67 9.19 57.97
CA ALA A 434 27.93 9.12 59.27
C ALA A 434 27.66 10.48 60.00
N GLY A 435 26.61 10.66 60.82
CA GLY A 435 25.47 9.77 61.17
C GLY A 435 24.53 10.35 62.27
N VAL A 436 23.53 9.53 62.73
CA VAL A 436 22.55 9.69 63.87
C VAL A 436 21.55 10.88 63.83
N ASP A 437 20.36 10.92 64.48
CA ASP A 437 19.27 9.97 64.90
C ASP A 437 18.05 10.89 65.36
N ALA A 438 16.78 10.56 65.66
CA ALA A 438 15.93 9.37 65.90
C ALA A 438 14.52 9.56 65.23
N GLY A 439 13.35 8.99 65.59
CA GLY A 439 12.84 8.14 66.69
C GLY A 439 11.34 7.78 66.50
N MET A 440 10.61 7.22 67.50
CA MET A 440 9.20 6.73 67.38
C MET A 440 8.34 6.90 68.66
N PRO A 441 6.98 7.01 68.57
CA PRO A 441 6.09 5.90 69.05
C PRO A 441 4.71 5.73 68.34
N MET A 442 3.94 4.70 68.76
CA MET A 442 2.56 4.28 68.37
C MET A 442 1.57 4.44 69.58
N PRO A 443 0.23 4.12 69.61
CA PRO A 443 -0.63 3.31 68.70
C PRO A 443 -2.14 3.76 68.47
N MET A 444 -2.93 2.86 67.82
CA MET A 444 -4.41 2.57 67.76
C MET A 444 -5.45 3.36 68.65
N PRO A 445 -6.80 3.40 68.36
CA PRO A 445 -7.65 2.53 67.49
C PRO A 445 -8.78 3.25 66.64
N MET A 446 -9.79 2.49 66.19
CA MET A 446 -10.97 2.87 65.35
C MET A 446 -12.23 3.36 66.12
N PRO A 447 -13.20 3.99 65.42
CA PRO A 447 -14.64 3.69 65.66
C PRO A 447 -15.51 3.51 64.37
N MET A 448 -16.68 2.89 64.53
CA MET A 448 -17.75 2.72 63.52
C MET A 448 -18.96 3.65 63.83
N PRO A 449 -19.79 4.02 62.83
CA PRO A 449 -21.19 3.52 62.77
C PRO A 449 -21.72 3.37 61.32
N ALA A 450 -22.92 2.82 61.01
CA ALA A 450 -23.80 1.83 61.66
C ALA A 450 -24.88 1.34 60.63
N ALA A 451 -25.78 0.47 61.09
CA ALA A 451 -26.98 -0.10 60.45
C ALA A 451 -27.89 0.85 59.62
N ALA A 452 -28.84 0.41 58.78
CA ALA A 452 -29.07 -0.87 58.06
C ALA A 452 -30.35 -0.74 57.17
N GLN A 453 -30.51 -1.61 56.16
CA GLN A 453 -31.82 -2.04 55.60
C GLN A 453 -31.66 -3.20 54.61
N ALA A 454 -32.67 -4.07 54.50
CA ALA A 454 -32.66 -5.25 53.62
C ALA A 454 -34.08 -5.67 53.20
N PHE A 455 -34.27 -6.02 51.92
CA PHE A 455 -35.39 -6.73 51.27
C PHE A 455 -35.11 -6.78 49.74
N PRO A 456 -35.77 -7.62 48.92
CA PRO A 456 -36.27 -8.99 49.09
C PRO A 456 -35.55 -9.98 48.11
N PRO A 457 -35.84 -11.30 48.11
CA PRO A 457 -35.19 -12.25 47.19
C PRO A 457 -35.63 -12.14 45.71
N GLN A 458 -34.76 -12.57 44.79
CA GLN A 458 -35.04 -12.64 43.35
C GLN A 458 -35.82 -13.93 42.96
N PRO A 459 -36.70 -13.88 41.94
CA PRO A 459 -37.41 -15.06 41.42
C PRO A 459 -36.55 -15.93 40.50
N GLN A 460 -36.86 -17.22 40.42
CA GLN A 460 -36.22 -18.18 39.52
C GLN A 460 -36.75 -18.04 38.06
N PRO A 461 -35.91 -18.35 37.04
CA PRO A 461 -36.34 -18.34 35.64
C PRO A 461 -37.21 -19.57 35.28
N GLN A 462 -38.20 -19.35 34.41
CA GLN A 462 -39.02 -20.41 33.81
C GLN A 462 -38.37 -21.00 32.54
N PRO A 463 -38.70 -22.25 32.15
CA PRO A 463 -38.07 -22.94 31.01
C PRO A 463 -38.50 -22.38 29.65
N GLN A 464 -37.62 -22.52 28.66
CA GLN A 464 -37.87 -22.10 27.27
C GLN A 464 -38.79 -23.09 26.53
N VAL A 465 -39.72 -22.54 25.74
CA VAL A 465 -40.59 -23.32 24.84
C VAL A 465 -39.89 -23.53 23.50
N GLN A 466 -39.83 -24.78 23.03
CA GLN A 466 -39.36 -25.10 21.68
C GLN A 466 -40.47 -24.86 20.65
N VAL A 467 -40.12 -24.22 19.53
CA VAL A 467 -41.02 -24.06 18.37
C VAL A 467 -40.48 -24.89 17.21
N GLN A 468 -41.28 -25.85 16.75
CA GLN A 468 -40.97 -26.65 15.56
C GLN A 468 -41.39 -25.89 14.30
N VAL A 469 -40.58 -25.96 13.24
CA VAL A 469 -40.90 -25.37 11.92
C VAL A 469 -41.33 -26.48 10.98
N GLN A 470 -42.57 -26.41 10.46
CA GLN A 470 -43.07 -27.33 9.44
C GLN A 470 -42.46 -27.05 8.07
N GLN A 471 -42.21 -28.10 7.30
CA GLN A 471 -41.75 -28.01 5.91
C GLN A 471 -42.94 -27.92 4.94
N VAL A 472 -42.77 -27.16 3.86
CA VAL A 472 -43.75 -27.06 2.75
C VAL A 472 -43.02 -27.39 1.44
N PRO A 473 -43.52 -28.34 0.61
CA PRO A 473 -42.84 -28.76 -0.61
C PRO A 473 -43.01 -27.75 -1.76
N ARG A 474 -41.97 -27.60 -2.59
CA ARG A 474 -42.03 -26.86 -3.86
C ARG A 474 -42.40 -27.78 -5.02
N GLN A 475 -43.20 -27.27 -5.96
CA GLN A 475 -43.53 -27.94 -7.22
C GLN A 475 -42.54 -27.59 -8.34
N VAL A 476 -42.52 -28.41 -9.40
CA VAL A 476 -41.60 -28.30 -10.56
C VAL A 476 -42.40 -27.99 -11.83
N PRO A 477 -42.08 -26.93 -12.60
CA PRO A 477 -42.69 -26.67 -13.90
C PRO A 477 -42.16 -27.61 -15.00
N GLN A 478 -43.01 -27.98 -15.95
CA GLN A 478 -42.67 -28.82 -17.10
C GLN A 478 -42.20 -27.98 -18.30
N GLN A 479 -41.43 -28.59 -19.21
CA GLN A 479 -41.05 -28.01 -20.50
C GLN A 479 -41.73 -28.73 -21.67
N ILE A 480 -42.18 -27.99 -22.68
CA ILE A 480 -42.64 -28.47 -24.00
C ILE A 480 -42.02 -27.54 -25.07
N PRO A 481 -41.53 -28.06 -26.22
CA PRO A 481 -40.49 -27.38 -27.01
C PRO A 481 -41.01 -26.54 -28.19
N GLN A 482 -40.13 -25.70 -28.75
CA GLN A 482 -40.25 -25.14 -30.10
C GLN A 482 -38.95 -25.32 -30.90
N GLN A 483 -39.07 -25.53 -32.20
CA GLN A 483 -37.96 -25.75 -33.14
C GLN A 483 -37.70 -24.50 -33.99
N ILE A 484 -36.44 -24.21 -34.32
CA ILE A 484 -36.05 -23.22 -35.34
C ILE A 484 -34.92 -23.83 -36.22
N PRO A 485 -34.89 -23.64 -37.56
CA PRO A 485 -34.02 -24.40 -38.46
C PRO A 485 -32.63 -23.78 -38.69
N GLN A 486 -31.66 -24.61 -39.12
CA GLN A 486 -30.39 -24.16 -39.70
C GLN A 486 -30.50 -23.89 -41.21
N PRO A 487 -29.62 -23.03 -41.75
CA PRO A 487 -28.84 -23.46 -42.93
C PRO A 487 -27.38 -22.93 -42.99
N GLY A 488 -26.51 -23.64 -43.70
CA GLY A 488 -25.35 -23.05 -44.41
C GLY A 488 -23.93 -23.29 -43.85
N MET A 489 -23.21 -24.24 -44.45
CA MET A 489 -21.73 -24.35 -44.39
C MET A 489 -21.08 -23.64 -45.58
N PRO A 490 -19.86 -23.10 -45.44
CA PRO A 490 -18.83 -23.11 -46.49
C PRO A 490 -17.62 -23.98 -46.10
N ALA A 491 -16.83 -24.39 -47.10
CA ALA A 491 -15.82 -25.45 -46.97
C ALA A 491 -14.45 -25.00 -46.42
N ALA A 492 -13.68 -25.95 -45.89
CA ALA A 492 -12.30 -25.78 -45.45
C ALA A 492 -11.29 -26.29 -46.50
N MET A 493 -10.09 -25.72 -46.50
CA MET A 493 -8.91 -26.20 -47.27
C MET A 493 -7.82 -26.74 -46.32
N PRO A 494 -6.92 -27.63 -46.78
CA PRO A 494 -6.14 -28.50 -45.90
C PRO A 494 -4.82 -27.90 -45.40
N GLN A 495 -4.27 -28.49 -44.34
CA GLN A 495 -2.86 -28.38 -43.94
C GLN A 495 -2.16 -29.76 -43.99
N PRO A 496 -0.83 -29.81 -44.21
CA PRO A 496 -0.10 -31.06 -44.45
C PRO A 496 0.25 -31.81 -43.15
N GLY A 497 0.37 -33.14 -43.25
CA GLY A 497 0.75 -34.01 -42.14
C GLY A 497 2.27 -34.11 -41.90
N ILE A 498 2.64 -34.63 -40.73
CA ILE A 498 4.02 -34.99 -40.33
C ILE A 498 4.01 -36.44 -39.81
N HIS A 499 5.11 -37.16 -40.01
CA HIS A 499 5.21 -38.60 -39.87
C HIS A 499 5.31 -39.10 -38.41
N GLN A 500 4.77 -40.31 -38.18
CA GLN A 500 5.23 -41.22 -37.12
C GLN A 500 6.43 -42.05 -37.61
N PRO A 501 7.24 -42.59 -36.69
CA PRO A 501 7.68 -43.98 -36.86
C PRO A 501 7.59 -44.84 -35.59
N GLU A 502 6.91 -45.98 -35.77
CA GLU A 502 7.15 -47.32 -35.20
C GLU A 502 7.27 -47.63 -33.70
N LEU A 503 6.88 -48.87 -33.40
CA LEU A 503 6.90 -49.55 -32.10
C LEU A 503 8.13 -50.47 -32.02
N LEU A 504 8.74 -50.59 -30.84
CA LEU A 504 9.62 -51.70 -30.48
C LEU A 504 9.16 -52.36 -29.18
N GLN A 505 9.23 -53.69 -29.14
CA GLN A 505 8.78 -54.50 -27.99
C GLN A 505 9.86 -54.62 -26.91
N PRO A 506 9.49 -54.79 -25.63
CA PRO A 506 10.45 -54.87 -24.52
C PRO A 506 11.11 -56.26 -24.40
N GLY A 507 12.37 -56.28 -23.98
CA GLY A 507 13.11 -57.52 -23.73
C GLY A 507 13.86 -57.51 -22.38
N LEU A 508 13.47 -58.44 -21.49
CA LEU A 508 14.26 -59.11 -20.44
C LEU A 508 15.14 -58.27 -19.47
N GLY A 509 14.90 -58.42 -18.16
CA GLY A 509 16.02 -58.72 -17.23
C GLY A 509 16.21 -57.96 -15.91
N GLN A 510 15.30 -58.17 -14.92
CA GLN A 510 15.58 -58.21 -13.45
C GLN A 510 16.29 -57.02 -12.75
N PRO A 511 16.43 -57.01 -11.39
CA PRO A 511 15.65 -57.67 -10.33
C PRO A 511 14.90 -56.65 -9.44
N ALA A 512 14.14 -57.14 -8.44
CA ALA A 512 13.43 -56.28 -7.49
C ALA A 512 14.34 -55.75 -6.35
N LEU A 513 14.03 -54.54 -5.85
CA LEU A 513 14.55 -53.98 -4.61
C LEU A 513 13.47 -54.00 -3.50
N PRO A 514 13.85 -54.14 -2.22
CA PRO A 514 12.90 -54.40 -1.13
C PRO A 514 12.11 -53.16 -0.69
N GLN A 515 10.85 -53.38 -0.28
CA GLN A 515 10.02 -52.36 0.35
C GLN A 515 10.48 -52.08 1.80
N PRO A 516 10.54 -50.82 2.26
CA PRO A 516 10.76 -50.50 3.67
C PRO A 516 9.52 -50.80 4.51
N ALA A 517 9.71 -51.33 5.72
CA ALA A 517 8.62 -51.72 6.61
C ALA A 517 7.92 -50.52 7.28
N LEU A 518 6.62 -50.66 7.53
CA LEU A 518 5.83 -49.70 8.31
C LEU A 518 6.18 -49.75 9.80
N PRO A 519 6.43 -48.61 10.48
CA PRO A 519 6.65 -48.57 11.92
C PRO A 519 5.34 -48.78 12.70
N GLN A 520 5.41 -49.52 13.80
CA GLN A 520 4.29 -49.72 14.73
C GLN A 520 4.05 -48.47 15.60
N PRO A 521 2.81 -48.18 16.03
CA PRO A 521 2.50 -47.00 16.85
C PRO A 521 3.08 -47.11 18.27
N ALA A 522 3.71 -46.04 18.74
CA ALA A 522 4.28 -45.96 20.09
C ALA A 522 3.20 -45.72 21.16
N VAL A 523 3.42 -46.27 22.36
CA VAL A 523 2.49 -46.15 23.50
C VAL A 523 2.47 -44.71 24.04
N ALA A 524 1.29 -44.11 24.12
CA ALA A 524 1.11 -42.77 24.67
C ALA A 524 1.36 -42.73 26.19
N ARG A 525 2.27 -41.86 26.64
CA ARG A 525 2.39 -41.47 28.06
C ARG A 525 1.37 -40.40 28.41
N ALA A 526 0.81 -40.47 29.62
CA ALA A 526 -0.17 -39.50 30.10
C ALA A 526 0.45 -38.10 30.30
N VAL A 527 -0.34 -37.06 30.00
CA VAL A 527 0.00 -35.65 30.20
C VAL A 527 -0.75 -35.12 31.43
N PRO A 528 -0.13 -34.35 32.35
CA PRO A 528 -0.83 -33.76 33.50
C PRO A 528 -1.90 -32.74 33.07
N GLN A 529 -3.01 -32.67 33.82
CA GLN A 529 -4.03 -31.65 33.58
C GLN A 529 -3.58 -30.25 34.06
N PRO A 530 -3.90 -29.16 33.34
CA PRO A 530 -3.67 -27.81 33.81
C PRO A 530 -4.71 -27.38 34.86
N THR A 531 -4.27 -26.58 35.83
CA THR A 531 -5.15 -25.95 36.84
C THR A 531 -6.10 -24.92 36.24
N PRO A 532 -7.33 -24.75 36.77
CA PRO A 532 -8.31 -23.83 36.22
C PRO A 532 -7.93 -22.36 36.39
N VAL A 533 -8.17 -21.57 35.34
CA VAL A 533 -8.02 -20.11 35.31
C VAL A 533 -9.35 -19.45 35.75
N PRO A 534 -9.35 -18.31 36.47
CA PRO A 534 -10.59 -17.61 36.83
C PRO A 534 -11.42 -17.19 35.61
N GLY A 535 -12.74 -17.33 35.72
CA GLY A 535 -13.69 -16.98 34.65
C GLY A 535 -13.87 -15.47 34.43
N PRO A 536 -14.51 -15.07 33.32
CA PRO A 536 -14.66 -13.66 32.95
C PRO A 536 -15.62 -12.89 33.87
N THR A 537 -15.32 -11.61 34.09
CA THR A 537 -16.17 -10.68 34.85
C THR A 537 -17.51 -10.45 34.14
N PRO A 538 -18.66 -10.47 34.86
CA PRO A 538 -19.96 -10.15 34.27
C PRO A 538 -20.05 -8.71 33.73
N PRO A 539 -20.86 -8.44 32.70
CA PRO A 539 -21.07 -7.08 32.19
C PRO A 539 -21.74 -6.17 33.24
N GLY A 540 -21.27 -4.92 33.36
CA GLY A 540 -22.00 -3.85 34.08
C GLY A 540 -21.29 -3.24 35.30
N VAL A 541 -20.11 -3.70 35.69
CA VAL A 541 -19.34 -3.12 36.83
C VAL A 541 -18.04 -2.47 36.34
N PRO A 542 -17.78 -1.17 36.61
CA PRO A 542 -16.52 -0.52 36.25
C PRO A 542 -15.33 -1.06 37.06
N ALA A 543 -14.16 -1.16 36.44
CA ALA A 543 -12.91 -1.38 37.15
C ALA A 543 -12.57 -0.18 38.05
N ARG A 544 -12.04 -0.44 39.25
CA ARG A 544 -11.60 0.60 40.21
C ARG A 544 -10.60 1.56 39.54
N GLY A 545 -10.97 2.84 39.42
CA GLY A 545 -10.06 3.93 39.03
C GLY A 545 -10.47 4.72 37.77
N GLY A 546 -11.45 4.24 36.98
CA GLY A 546 -11.92 4.97 35.79
C GLY A 546 -12.91 6.09 36.11
N LEU A 547 -12.67 7.30 35.60
CA LEU A 547 -13.66 8.38 35.57
C LEU A 547 -14.73 8.11 34.50
N THR A 548 -15.96 8.53 34.77
CA THR A 548 -17.11 8.33 33.86
C THR A 548 -17.22 9.43 32.81
N ALA A 549 -17.88 9.15 31.68
CA ALA A 549 -18.08 10.11 30.57
C ALA A 549 -18.96 11.33 30.90
N ALA A 550 -19.53 11.40 32.11
CA ALA A 550 -20.16 12.60 32.67
C ALA A 550 -19.13 13.54 33.33
N GLN A 551 -18.09 13.00 33.96
CA GLN A 551 -17.07 13.75 34.70
C GLN A 551 -16.03 14.43 33.80
N VAL A 552 -16.04 14.14 32.50
CA VAL A 552 -15.14 14.74 31.48
C VAL A 552 -15.71 16.04 30.88
N ARG A 553 -16.92 16.46 31.28
CA ARG A 553 -17.57 17.68 30.78
C ARG A 553 -17.69 18.80 31.83
N GLY A 554 -16.65 19.61 31.92
CA GLY A 554 -16.75 21.04 32.25
C GLY A 554 -16.57 21.42 33.72
N THR A 555 -15.32 21.69 34.12
CA THR A 555 -15.00 22.57 35.26
C THR A 555 -13.84 23.51 34.91
N THR A 556 -14.14 24.78 34.66
CA THR A 556 -13.14 25.86 34.63
C THR A 556 -12.89 26.34 36.06
N GLY A 557 -11.76 25.97 36.65
CA GLY A 557 -11.37 26.46 37.98
C GLY A 557 -10.99 27.96 37.97
N PRO A 558 -11.25 28.70 39.06
CA PRO A 558 -10.94 30.13 39.12
C PRO A 558 -9.46 30.39 39.42
N GLY A 559 -8.83 31.33 38.70
CA GLY A 559 -7.57 31.96 39.13
C GLY A 559 -6.38 31.97 38.15
N ALA A 560 -6.53 32.59 36.97
CA ALA A 560 -5.41 33.11 36.17
C ALA A 560 -5.89 34.29 35.28
N PRO A 561 -5.06 35.31 35.01
CA PRO A 561 -5.50 36.55 34.34
C PRO A 561 -5.56 36.45 32.80
N VAL A 562 -6.44 37.25 32.20
CA VAL A 562 -6.65 37.35 30.74
C VAL A 562 -5.95 38.61 30.20
N PRO A 563 -5.12 38.52 29.13
CA PRO A 563 -4.57 39.69 28.44
C PRO A 563 -5.60 40.36 27.52
N PRO A 564 -5.55 41.69 27.32
CA PRO A 564 -6.58 42.42 26.58
C PRO A 564 -6.44 42.29 25.05
N GLY A 565 -7.43 41.69 24.39
CA GLY A 565 -7.54 41.58 22.93
C GLY A 565 -8.81 40.85 22.54
N GLY A 566 -9.90 41.58 22.29
CA GLY A 566 -11.25 41.02 22.23
C GLY A 566 -11.65 40.40 20.88
N LEU A 567 -12.23 39.21 20.94
CA LEU A 567 -13.17 38.69 19.94
C LEU A 567 -14.37 38.07 20.69
N SER A 568 -15.58 38.53 20.40
CA SER A 568 -16.79 38.03 21.06
C SER A 568 -17.17 36.63 20.54
N PRO A 569 -17.45 35.64 21.40
CA PRO A 569 -17.96 34.35 20.96
C PRO A 569 -19.39 34.50 20.42
N ALA A 570 -19.67 33.91 19.26
CA ALA A 570 -21.00 33.91 18.66
C ALA A 570 -21.97 33.01 19.45
N SER A 571 -23.27 33.29 19.35
CA SER A 571 -24.32 32.51 19.99
C SER A 571 -24.41 31.08 19.43
N ALA A 572 -24.45 30.10 20.32
CA ALA A 572 -24.62 28.70 19.93
C ALA A 572 -26.05 28.44 19.44
N THR A 573 -26.22 28.19 18.15
CA THR A 573 -27.48 27.71 17.58
C THR A 573 -27.75 26.29 18.05
N GLY A 574 -28.63 26.13 19.03
CA GLY A 574 -28.96 24.84 19.63
C GLY A 574 -29.62 23.87 18.65
N TRP A 575 -29.33 22.58 18.80
CA TRP A 575 -30.05 21.51 18.10
C TRP A 575 -31.49 21.40 18.64
N PRO A 576 -32.50 21.19 17.77
CA PRO A 576 -33.89 21.06 18.22
C PRO A 576 -34.11 19.80 19.08
N GLY A 577 -35.02 19.91 20.05
CA GLY A 577 -35.26 18.88 21.07
C GLY A 577 -35.92 17.59 20.55
N ALA A 578 -35.79 16.52 21.34
CA ALA A 578 -36.18 15.14 21.00
C ALA A 578 -37.70 14.85 21.05
N THR A 579 -38.54 15.77 20.55
CA THR A 579 -40.01 15.65 20.55
C THR A 579 -40.63 15.68 19.14
N SER A 580 -39.81 15.58 18.09
CA SER A 580 -40.20 15.71 16.67
C SER A 580 -40.14 14.40 15.86
N TRP A 581 -40.25 13.24 16.51
CA TRP A 581 -40.35 11.93 15.86
C TRP A 581 -41.82 11.47 15.75
N PRO A 582 -42.38 11.26 14.55
CA PRO A 582 -43.72 10.69 14.39
C PRO A 582 -43.74 9.21 14.78
N ASN A 583 -44.69 8.83 15.63
CA ASN A 583 -44.97 7.41 15.94
C ASN A 583 -45.61 6.70 14.73
N ALA A 584 -45.29 5.43 14.56
CA ALA A 584 -45.91 4.56 13.55
C ALA A 584 -47.12 3.79 14.11
N ALA A 585 -47.97 3.30 13.19
CA ALA A 585 -49.25 2.62 13.39
C ALA A 585 -50.42 3.50 13.90
N GLY A 586 -51.63 3.42 13.32
CA GLY A 586 -52.04 2.66 12.12
C GLY A 586 -53.57 2.58 11.94
N MET A 587 -54.01 1.91 10.85
CA MET A 587 -55.41 1.59 10.47
C MET A 587 -56.33 2.78 10.07
N GLY A 588 -57.23 2.58 9.10
CA GLY A 588 -58.47 3.38 8.99
C GLY A 588 -58.99 3.76 7.60
N GLN A 589 -59.66 2.81 6.91
CA GLN A 589 -60.77 2.95 5.94
C GLN A 589 -60.87 4.09 4.89
N ALA A 590 -61.07 3.64 3.64
CA ALA A 590 -62.08 4.04 2.65
C ALA A 590 -62.64 5.49 2.59
N GLY A 591 -62.57 6.06 1.38
CA GLY A 591 -63.29 7.25 0.90
C GLY A 591 -63.13 7.38 -0.61
#